data_AF-A0A495TQD0-F1
#
_entry.id   AF-A0A495TQD0-F1
#
_cell.length_a   1.000
_cell.length_b   1.000
_cell.length_c   1.000
_cell.angle_alpha   90.00
_cell.angle_beta   90.00
_cell.angle_gamma   90.00
#
_symmetry.space_group_name_H-M   'P 1'
#
loop_
_entity.id
_entity.type
_entity.pdbx_description
1 polymer ?
#
loop_
_entity_poly.entity_id
_entity_poly.type
_entity_poly.pdbx_seq_one_letter_code
_entity_poly.pdbx_strand_id
1 'polypeptide(L)'
;MRDFLRSRIRSCKLADVIDRAYGASARRDHSPQSARNYGDQLWLPLSHNFSQLRAPDCCALLAAMDISLSVAQRSAAIMGEVQREREDCGRPRIVPSVEHARESMLARAQRCPGERASANGLNYWVLRLLDADWLRHHFPQSRLTPVPSVKADRDWISQSATADTQDDRTKTYRWRLITQSVAGRRAAVRDGTWFEAERCEYFNLRADSLVRPRDQTVLRRALISTPAVAHHAEALRMALKTTLDDEACVQVTVAWLAALAGITVRMARNTLREDRTLALEIRSARHRRFNASHQEARLRAQ
;
A
#
# COMPACT_ATOMS: atom_id res chain seq x y z
N MET A 1 14.03 4.13 2.60
CA MET A 1 14.90 5.32 2.66
C MET A 1 14.09 6.61 2.73
N ARG A 2 13.21 6.89 1.75
CA ARG A 2 12.38 8.11 1.74
C ARG A 2 11.47 8.27 2.96
N ASP A 3 10.85 7.19 3.44
CA ASP A 3 10.00 7.25 4.64
C ASP A 3 10.80 7.36 5.94
N PHE A 4 12.00 6.76 5.98
CA PHE A 4 12.96 6.98 7.06
C PHE A 4 13.36 8.46 7.14
N LEU A 5 13.70 9.07 6.00
CA LEU A 5 13.97 10.51 5.92
C LEU A 5 12.75 11.31 6.39
N ARG A 6 11.54 10.99 5.92
CA ARG A 6 10.29 11.67 6.32
C ARG A 6 10.05 11.59 7.83
N SER A 7 10.28 10.43 8.44
CA SER A 7 10.13 10.23 9.90
C SER A 7 11.18 11.03 10.68
N ARG A 8 12.45 10.97 10.27
CA ARG A 8 13.56 11.67 10.97
C ARG A 8 13.53 13.17 10.80
N ILE A 9 13.10 13.65 9.64
CA ILE A 9 12.96 15.07 9.36
C ILE A 9 11.81 15.69 10.15
N ARG A 10 10.73 14.94 10.46
CA ARG A 10 9.68 15.40 11.38
C ARG A 10 10.17 15.57 12.82
N SER A 11 11.19 14.81 13.23
CA SER A 11 11.84 14.94 14.54
C SER A 11 12.96 15.97 14.59
N CYS A 12 13.34 16.56 13.44
CA CYS A 12 14.38 17.59 13.35
C CYS A 12 13.79 18.91 12.86
N LYS A 13 14.48 20.04 13.08
CA LYS A 13 14.13 21.30 12.42
C LYS A 13 14.42 21.17 10.92
N LEU A 14 13.40 20.89 10.11
CA LEU A 14 13.49 20.69 8.66
C LEU A 14 14.32 21.80 7.97
N ALA A 15 14.12 23.05 8.39
CA ALA A 15 14.83 24.21 7.85
C ALA A 15 16.35 24.11 8.05
N ASP A 16 16.80 23.69 9.23
CA ASP A 16 18.22 23.56 9.57
C ASP A 16 18.87 22.34 8.88
N VAL A 17 18.08 21.31 8.59
CA VAL A 17 18.54 20.12 7.85
C VAL A 17 18.70 20.47 6.37
N ILE A 18 17.77 21.23 5.80
CA ILE A 18 17.88 21.72 4.41
C ILE A 18 19.09 22.62 4.28
N ASP A 19 19.28 23.59 5.18
CA ASP A 19 20.43 24.51 5.11
C ASP A 19 21.76 23.78 5.22
N ARG A 20 21.85 22.74 6.05
CA ARG A 20 23.06 21.91 6.16
C ARG A 20 23.29 21.02 4.94
N ALA A 21 22.23 20.49 4.33
CA ALA A 21 22.34 19.61 3.17
C ALA A 21 22.68 20.37 1.88
N TYR A 22 22.24 21.63 1.77
CA TYR A 22 22.17 22.34 0.50
C TYR A 22 22.68 23.79 0.54
N GLY A 23 23.03 24.31 1.73
CA GLY A 23 23.50 25.68 1.94
C GLY A 23 22.37 26.72 2.00
N ALA A 24 22.68 27.89 2.56
CA ALA A 24 21.73 29.00 2.76
C ALA A 24 21.18 29.60 1.43
N SER A 25 21.89 29.39 0.31
CA SER A 25 21.50 29.88 -1.02
C SER A 25 20.24 29.19 -1.55
N ALA A 26 19.94 27.98 -1.09
CA ALA A 26 18.77 27.20 -1.54
C ALA A 26 17.42 27.79 -1.11
N ARG A 27 17.41 28.75 -0.18
CA ARG A 27 16.18 29.43 0.29
C ARG A 27 15.70 30.57 -0.62
N ARG A 28 16.56 31.09 -1.51
CA ARG A 28 16.26 32.34 -2.22
C ARG A 28 15.36 32.17 -3.45
N ASP A 29 15.30 30.98 -4.06
CA ASP A 29 14.52 30.75 -5.26
C ASP A 29 13.21 30.03 -4.97
N HIS A 30 12.24 30.79 -4.44
CA HIS A 30 10.85 30.38 -4.30
C HIS A 30 10.01 30.94 -5.44
N SER A 31 10.24 30.46 -6.67
CA SER A 31 9.27 30.63 -7.77
C SER A 31 8.71 29.27 -8.21
N PRO A 32 7.39 29.04 -8.11
CA PRO A 32 6.78 27.77 -8.45
C PRO A 32 6.37 27.77 -9.93
N GLN A 33 7.32 27.74 -10.87
CA GLN A 33 6.96 27.51 -12.28
C GLN A 33 8.13 26.97 -13.10
N SER A 34 7.94 25.75 -13.60
CA SER A 34 8.52 25.16 -14.82
C SER A 34 9.98 25.46 -15.17
N ALA A 35 10.81 24.41 -15.18
CA ALA A 35 11.51 24.01 -16.40
C ALA A 35 12.30 22.72 -16.17
N ARG A 36 12.06 21.75 -17.05
CA ARG A 36 13.06 20.75 -17.44
C ARG A 36 14.22 21.52 -18.08
N ASN A 37 15.42 21.43 -17.53
CA ASN A 37 16.69 21.37 -18.25
C ASN A 37 17.82 21.07 -17.26
N TYR A 38 18.72 20.17 -17.66
CA TYR A 38 19.93 19.85 -16.92
C TYR A 38 20.89 21.05 -16.94
N GLY A 39 21.35 21.47 -15.76
CA GLY A 39 22.33 22.54 -15.56
C GLY A 39 22.29 23.09 -14.13
N ASP A 40 23.11 22.52 -13.24
CA ASP A 40 23.67 23.12 -12.01
C ASP A 40 22.84 23.87 -10.97
N GLN A 41 21.51 23.73 -10.89
CA GLN A 41 20.74 24.38 -9.81
C GLN A 41 19.90 23.40 -8.99
N LEU A 42 20.17 23.41 -7.68
CA LEU A 42 19.54 22.61 -6.62
C LEU A 42 18.03 22.88 -6.54
N TRP A 43 17.24 21.82 -6.68
CA TRP A 43 15.79 21.84 -6.54
C TRP A 43 15.35 21.31 -5.19
N LEU A 44 14.64 22.08 -4.36
CA LEU A 44 13.78 21.50 -3.31
C LEU A 44 12.51 22.32 -3.02
N PRO A 45 11.34 21.73 -3.31
CA PRO A 45 10.14 21.89 -2.50
C PRO A 45 9.89 20.59 -1.72
N LEU A 46 10.60 20.42 -0.60
CA LEU A 46 10.55 19.18 0.22
C LEU A 46 9.30 19.03 1.08
N SER A 47 8.40 20.01 1.13
CA SER A 47 7.24 19.92 2.02
C SER A 47 6.21 18.86 1.58
N HIS A 48 6.17 18.48 0.30
CA HIS A 48 5.10 17.60 -0.21
C HIS A 48 5.55 16.40 -1.06
N ASN A 49 6.81 16.34 -1.55
CA ASN A 49 7.21 15.35 -2.56
C ASN A 49 8.49 14.56 -2.22
N PHE A 50 8.57 13.96 -1.02
CA PHE A 50 9.62 12.97 -0.68
C PHE A 50 9.73 11.81 -1.70
N SER A 51 8.66 11.55 -2.46
CA SER A 51 8.62 10.58 -3.56
C SER A 51 9.54 10.91 -4.73
N GLN A 52 9.96 12.18 -4.88
CA GLN A 52 10.77 12.66 -5.99
C GLN A 52 12.27 12.77 -5.65
N LEU A 53 12.67 12.47 -4.41
CA LEU A 53 14.08 12.55 -3.99
C LEU A 53 14.94 11.55 -4.77
N ARG A 54 15.99 12.06 -5.41
CA ARG A 54 17.01 11.24 -6.07
C ARG A 54 18.00 10.70 -5.03
N ALA A 55 18.86 9.77 -5.46
CA ALA A 55 19.87 9.19 -4.59
C ALA A 55 20.84 10.24 -4.00
N PRO A 56 21.34 11.23 -4.78
CA PRO A 56 22.18 12.30 -4.24
C PRO A 56 21.48 13.12 -3.16
N ASP A 57 20.21 13.47 -3.38
CA ASP A 57 19.41 14.23 -2.40
C ASP A 57 19.25 13.45 -1.09
N CYS A 58 19.01 12.13 -1.20
CA CYS A 58 18.93 11.28 -0.03
C CYS A 58 20.27 11.25 0.73
N CYS A 59 21.40 11.22 0.03
CA CYS A 59 22.72 11.21 0.66
C CYS A 59 23.02 12.55 1.35
N ALA A 60 22.74 13.69 0.70
CA ALA A 60 22.91 15.02 1.26
C ALA A 60 22.06 15.21 2.53
N LEU A 61 20.80 14.77 2.51
CA LEU A 61 19.92 14.81 3.68
C LEU A 61 20.40 13.90 4.81
N LEU A 62 20.88 12.69 4.52
CA LEU A 62 21.44 11.80 5.54
C LEU A 62 22.69 12.40 6.19
N ALA A 63 23.59 12.97 5.38
CA ALA A 63 24.79 13.65 5.87
C ALA A 63 24.45 14.86 6.75
N ALA A 64 23.47 15.69 6.34
CA ALA A 64 23.03 16.85 7.12
C ALA A 64 22.37 16.48 8.46
N MET A 65 21.79 15.29 8.55
CA MET A 65 21.23 14.74 9.79
C MET A 65 22.25 13.95 10.61
N ASP A 66 23.51 13.86 10.15
CA ASP A 66 24.57 13.06 10.76
C ASP A 66 24.18 11.57 10.92
N ILE A 67 23.49 11.03 9.92
CA ILE A 67 23.05 9.64 9.89
C ILE A 67 23.90 8.87 8.89
N SER A 68 24.63 7.87 9.37
CA SER A 68 25.39 7.00 8.48
C SER A 68 24.47 6.20 7.55
N LEU A 69 24.91 6.00 6.31
CA LEU A 69 24.13 5.27 5.30
C LEU A 69 23.80 3.84 5.76
N SER A 70 24.72 3.18 6.48
CA SER A 70 24.53 1.83 7.02
C SER A 70 23.45 1.77 8.10
N VAL A 71 23.32 2.81 8.93
CA VAL A 71 22.24 2.93 9.92
C VAL A 71 20.90 3.21 9.23
N ALA A 72 20.89 4.09 8.22
CA ALA A 72 19.69 4.38 7.45
C ALA A 72 19.19 3.16 6.66
N GLN A 73 20.09 2.36 6.08
CA GLN A 73 19.76 1.12 5.37
C GLN A 73 19.21 0.04 6.31
N ARG A 74 19.85 -0.20 7.46
CA ARG A 74 19.35 -1.15 8.46
C ARG A 74 17.98 -0.73 9.00
N SER A 75 17.80 0.54 9.31
CA SER A 75 16.52 1.08 9.79
C SER A 75 15.44 0.97 8.71
N ALA A 76 15.76 1.29 7.44
CA ALA A 76 14.83 1.13 6.33
C ALA A 76 14.47 -0.34 6.04
N ALA A 77 15.35 -1.29 6.37
CA ALA A 77 15.04 -2.72 6.24
C ALA A 77 14.09 -3.23 7.33
N ILE A 78 14.08 -2.60 8.51
CA ILE A 78 13.26 -2.96 9.68
C ILE A 78 11.88 -2.27 9.65
N MET A 79 11.74 -1.16 8.92
CA MET A 79 10.44 -0.51 8.73
C MET A 79 9.47 -1.45 8.01
N GLY A 80 8.48 -2.00 8.73
CA GLY A 80 7.49 -2.95 8.19
C GLY A 80 6.67 -2.43 7.00
N GLU A 81 6.62 -1.12 6.79
CA GLU A 81 6.06 -0.51 5.56
C GLU A 81 6.93 -0.75 4.33
N VAL A 82 8.26 -0.84 4.44
CA VAL A 82 9.15 -1.15 3.31
C VAL A 82 9.01 -2.61 2.90
N GLN A 83 8.71 -3.51 3.84
CA GLN A 83 8.34 -4.89 3.54
C GLN A 83 6.95 -4.98 2.90
N ARG A 84 5.93 -4.31 3.43
CA ARG A 84 4.59 -4.26 2.81
C ARG A 84 4.61 -3.60 1.42
N GLU A 85 5.35 -2.52 1.23
CA GLU A 85 5.50 -1.88 -0.08
C GLU A 85 6.32 -2.74 -1.06
N ARG A 86 7.24 -3.58 -0.59
CA ARG A 86 7.94 -4.56 -1.45
C ARG A 86 7.05 -5.73 -1.84
N GLU A 87 6.13 -6.13 -0.94
CA GLU A 87 5.16 -7.21 -1.16
C GLU A 87 3.92 -6.76 -1.95
N ASP A 88 3.63 -5.46 -1.97
CA ASP A 88 2.60 -4.86 -2.81
C ASP A 88 3.20 -4.59 -4.21
N CYS A 89 3.42 -5.68 -4.94
CA CYS A 89 4.09 -5.75 -6.25
C CYS A 89 3.36 -4.96 -7.33
N GLY A 90 3.39 -3.62 -7.27
CA GLY A 90 2.71 -2.75 -8.23
C GLY A 90 1.23 -3.14 -8.44
N ARG A 91 0.57 -3.72 -7.42
CA ARG A 91 -0.83 -4.10 -7.53
C ARG A 91 -1.63 -2.83 -7.85
N PRO A 92 -2.60 -2.89 -8.78
CA PRO A 92 -3.48 -1.76 -8.99
C PRO A 92 -4.12 -1.41 -7.65
N ARG A 93 -4.09 -0.13 -7.30
CA ARG A 93 -4.82 0.35 -6.13
C ARG A 93 -6.27 -0.06 -6.30
N ILE A 94 -6.85 -0.65 -5.25
CA ILE A 94 -8.28 -0.93 -5.21
C ILE A 94 -9.01 0.38 -5.49
N VAL A 95 -9.76 0.41 -6.59
CA VAL A 95 -10.55 1.58 -6.96
C VAL A 95 -11.63 1.73 -5.89
N PRO A 96 -11.67 2.87 -5.16
CA PRO A 96 -12.68 3.08 -4.13
C PRO A 96 -14.06 3.26 -4.77
N SER A 97 -15.12 3.01 -3.99
CA SER A 97 -16.47 3.37 -4.42
C SER A 97 -16.61 4.89 -4.54
N VAL A 98 -17.65 5.34 -5.25
CA VAL A 98 -17.97 6.76 -5.43
C VAL A 98 -18.19 7.41 -4.06
N GLU A 99 -18.94 6.76 -3.17
CA GLU A 99 -19.24 7.23 -1.82
C GLU A 99 -17.97 7.43 -0.99
N HIS A 100 -17.08 6.43 -1.00
CA HIS A 100 -15.82 6.52 -0.28
C HIS A 100 -14.92 7.64 -0.83
N ALA A 101 -14.94 7.85 -2.16
CA ALA A 101 -14.21 8.94 -2.79
C ALA A 101 -14.76 10.31 -2.37
N ARG A 102 -16.09 10.47 -2.30
CA ARG A 102 -16.77 11.68 -1.81
C ARG A 102 -16.39 11.97 -0.35
N GLU A 103 -16.57 11.00 0.53
CA GLU A 103 -16.23 11.11 1.97
C GLU A 103 -14.77 11.53 2.16
N SER A 104 -13.86 10.85 1.47
CA SER A 104 -12.43 11.14 1.55
C SER A 104 -12.08 12.55 1.08
N MET A 105 -12.73 13.03 0.00
CA MET A 105 -12.47 14.37 -0.52
C MET A 105 -13.08 15.46 0.36
N LEU A 106 -14.28 15.26 0.92
CA LEU A 106 -14.88 16.18 1.89
C LEU A 106 -14.05 16.25 3.18
N ALA A 107 -13.64 15.10 3.72
CA ALA A 107 -12.81 15.05 4.93
C ALA A 107 -11.48 15.78 4.74
N ARG A 108 -10.91 15.75 3.52
CA ARG A 108 -9.72 16.53 3.18
C ARG A 108 -10.02 18.04 3.13
N ALA A 109 -11.10 18.42 2.46
CA ALA A 109 -11.52 19.82 2.35
C ALA A 109 -11.81 20.46 3.72
N GLN A 110 -12.35 19.68 4.67
CA GLN A 110 -12.57 20.12 6.05
C GLN A 110 -11.25 20.38 6.80
N ARG A 111 -10.23 19.54 6.60
CA ARG A 111 -8.91 19.71 7.24
C ARG A 111 -8.10 20.86 6.62
N CYS A 112 -8.29 21.10 5.33
CA CYS A 112 -7.58 22.13 4.57
C CYS A 112 -8.58 22.99 3.78
N PRO A 113 -9.24 23.97 4.42
CA PRO A 113 -10.18 24.86 3.76
C PRO A 113 -9.52 25.59 2.57
N GLY A 114 -10.20 25.65 1.43
CA GLY A 114 -9.71 26.31 0.22
C GLY A 114 -8.80 25.45 -0.68
N GLU A 115 -8.49 24.21 -0.28
CA GLU A 115 -7.72 23.30 -1.13
C GLU A 115 -8.50 22.90 -2.41
N ARG A 116 -7.82 22.94 -3.56
CA ARG A 116 -8.41 22.55 -4.85
C ARG A 116 -8.42 21.03 -5.03
N ALA A 117 -9.37 20.54 -5.82
CA ALA A 117 -9.40 19.15 -6.22
C ALA A 117 -8.16 18.81 -7.07
N SER A 118 -7.37 17.83 -6.61
CA SER A 118 -6.09 17.49 -7.23
C SER A 118 -6.21 16.31 -8.18
N ALA A 119 -5.82 16.52 -9.45
CA ALA A 119 -5.66 15.47 -10.46
C ALA A 119 -4.61 14.40 -10.10
N ASN A 120 -3.85 14.60 -9.02
CA ASN A 120 -2.89 13.62 -8.51
C ASN A 120 -3.51 12.57 -7.57
N GLY A 121 -4.83 12.58 -7.35
CA GLY A 121 -5.51 11.60 -6.49
C GLY A 121 -6.30 10.56 -7.27
N LEU A 122 -6.39 9.33 -6.75
CA LEU A 122 -7.30 8.31 -7.30
C LEU A 122 -8.77 8.71 -7.07
N ASN A 123 -9.11 9.18 -5.85
CA ASN A 123 -10.46 9.64 -5.50
C ASN A 123 -10.96 10.76 -6.43
N TYR A 124 -10.06 11.67 -6.82
CA TYR A 124 -10.37 12.70 -7.81
C TYR A 124 -10.79 12.08 -9.14
N TRP A 125 -10.04 11.10 -9.66
CA TRP A 125 -10.35 10.48 -10.96
C TRP A 125 -11.59 9.60 -10.91
N VAL A 126 -11.88 8.94 -9.78
CA VAL A 126 -13.15 8.24 -9.56
C VAL A 126 -14.32 9.20 -9.74
N LEU A 127 -14.32 10.32 -9.03
CA LEU A 127 -15.39 11.31 -9.15
C LEU A 127 -15.38 12.02 -10.49
N ARG A 128 -14.21 12.37 -11.04
CA ARG A 128 -14.13 13.04 -12.34
C ARG A 128 -14.70 12.19 -13.48
N LEU A 129 -14.59 10.87 -13.41
CA LEU A 129 -15.06 9.95 -14.44
C LEU A 129 -16.48 9.42 -14.19
N LEU A 130 -16.87 9.22 -12.93
CA LEU A 130 -18.13 8.56 -12.58
C LEU A 130 -19.18 9.51 -11.96
N ASP A 131 -18.78 10.69 -11.50
CA ASP A 131 -19.63 11.64 -10.78
C ASP A 131 -19.11 13.09 -10.87
N ALA A 132 -18.97 13.57 -12.11
CA ALA A 132 -18.30 14.84 -12.40
C ALA A 132 -19.07 16.05 -11.86
N ASP A 133 -20.39 15.97 -11.76
CA ASP A 133 -21.24 17.07 -11.31
C ASP A 133 -21.10 17.30 -9.81
N TRP A 134 -21.06 16.24 -9.01
CA TRP A 134 -20.73 16.34 -7.59
C TRP A 134 -19.37 17.03 -7.38
N LEU A 135 -18.36 16.63 -8.17
CA LEU A 135 -17.02 17.21 -8.07
C LEU A 135 -17.02 18.71 -8.42
N ARG A 136 -17.78 19.13 -9.44
CA ARG A 136 -17.95 20.55 -9.81
C ARG A 136 -18.66 21.34 -8.72
N HIS A 137 -19.70 20.76 -8.13
CA HIS A 137 -20.50 21.40 -7.09
C HIS A 137 -19.68 21.67 -5.82
N HIS A 138 -18.92 20.69 -5.34
CA HIS A 138 -18.15 20.82 -4.10
C HIS A 138 -16.78 21.49 -4.26
N PHE A 139 -16.22 21.51 -5.48
CA PHE A 139 -14.91 22.09 -5.76
C PHE A 139 -14.92 23.04 -6.97
N PRO A 140 -15.78 24.08 -6.98
CA PRO A 140 -16.00 24.94 -8.16
C PRO A 140 -14.74 25.72 -8.57
N GLN A 141 -13.85 26.02 -7.63
CA GLN A 141 -12.54 26.65 -7.88
C GLN A 141 -11.55 25.76 -8.67
N SER A 142 -11.86 24.49 -8.90
CA SER A 142 -10.96 23.55 -9.58
C SER A 142 -11.15 23.64 -11.09
N ARG A 143 -10.11 24.06 -11.80
CA ARG A 143 -10.08 23.98 -13.27
C ARG A 143 -9.98 22.53 -13.70
N LEU A 144 -11.10 21.96 -14.14
CA LEU A 144 -11.16 20.58 -14.59
C LEU A 144 -10.57 20.48 -16.00
N THR A 145 -9.42 19.81 -16.12
CA THR A 145 -8.82 19.55 -17.44
C THR A 145 -9.73 18.63 -18.27
N PRO A 146 -9.63 18.70 -19.61
CA PRO A 146 -10.20 17.69 -20.49
C PRO A 146 -9.71 16.30 -20.09
N VAL A 147 -10.60 15.31 -20.14
CA VAL A 147 -10.25 13.92 -19.84
C VAL A 147 -9.72 13.28 -21.13
N PRO A 148 -8.48 12.77 -21.16
CA PRO A 148 -7.95 12.07 -22.33
C PRO A 148 -8.79 10.84 -22.71
N SER A 149 -8.71 10.38 -23.96
CA SER A 149 -9.41 9.17 -24.41
C SER A 149 -8.81 7.91 -23.76
N VAL A 150 -9.59 6.81 -23.72
CA VAL A 150 -9.10 5.51 -23.23
C VAL A 150 -7.87 5.07 -24.04
N LYS A 151 -7.92 5.22 -25.37
CA LYS A 151 -6.81 4.90 -26.27
C LYS A 151 -5.52 5.64 -25.88
N ALA A 152 -5.60 6.95 -25.62
CA ALA A 152 -4.43 7.73 -25.21
C ALA A 152 -3.82 7.25 -23.89
N ASP A 153 -4.63 6.76 -22.94
CA ASP A 153 -4.12 6.15 -21.72
C ASP A 153 -3.43 4.81 -22.00
N ARG A 154 -4.04 3.96 -22.82
CA ARG A 154 -3.45 2.67 -23.22
C ARG A 154 -2.10 2.86 -23.90
N ASP A 155 -2.04 3.73 -24.90
CA ASP A 155 -0.81 4.03 -25.65
C ASP A 155 0.31 4.51 -24.71
N TRP A 156 0.00 5.41 -23.77
CA TRP A 156 0.99 5.88 -22.79
C TRP A 156 1.47 4.77 -21.85
N ILE A 157 0.55 3.92 -21.38
CA ILE A 157 0.85 2.81 -20.46
C ILE A 157 1.73 1.77 -21.15
N SER A 158 1.35 1.31 -22.34
CA SER A 158 2.12 0.32 -23.09
C SER A 158 3.50 0.85 -23.48
N GLN A 159 3.61 2.11 -23.93
CA GLN A 159 4.92 2.76 -24.16
C GLN A 159 5.77 2.87 -22.89
N SER A 160 5.15 3.06 -21.73
CA SER A 160 5.85 3.12 -20.45
C SER A 160 6.30 1.74 -19.97
N ALA A 161 5.63 0.67 -20.43
CA ALA A 161 5.91 -0.71 -20.12
C ALA A 161 6.97 -1.34 -21.04
N THR A 162 7.11 -0.92 -22.30
CA THR A 162 7.95 -1.59 -23.32
C THR A 162 9.46 -1.49 -23.16
N ALA A 163 10.00 -0.80 -22.15
CA ALA A 163 11.44 -0.66 -22.04
C ALA A 163 12.10 -1.93 -21.49
N ASP A 164 13.00 -2.47 -22.31
CA ASP A 164 13.63 -3.79 -22.24
C ASP A 164 14.48 -3.95 -20.98
N THR A 165 13.82 -4.29 -19.87
CA THR A 165 14.45 -4.40 -18.56
C THR A 165 14.22 -5.78 -18.02
N GLN A 166 15.28 -6.58 -17.93
CA GLN A 166 15.19 -7.95 -17.41
C GLN A 166 15.23 -8.03 -15.87
N ASP A 167 15.64 -6.96 -15.19
CA ASP A 167 15.65 -6.93 -13.72
C ASP A 167 14.24 -6.75 -13.12
N ASP A 168 13.80 -7.75 -12.36
CA ASP A 168 12.51 -7.80 -11.67
C ASP A 168 12.27 -6.62 -10.73
N ARG A 169 13.32 -6.09 -10.09
CA ARG A 169 13.20 -4.92 -9.21
C ARG A 169 12.86 -3.68 -10.02
N THR A 170 13.53 -3.49 -11.14
CA THR A 170 13.29 -2.36 -12.03
C THR A 170 11.94 -2.47 -12.73
N LYS A 171 11.50 -3.68 -13.13
CA LYS A 171 10.13 -3.92 -13.62
C LYS A 171 9.08 -3.52 -12.58
N THR A 172 9.23 -3.99 -11.34
CA THR A 172 8.30 -3.68 -10.25
C THR A 172 8.22 -2.18 -9.98
N TYR A 173 9.37 -1.50 -9.95
CA TYR A 173 9.42 -0.06 -9.77
C TYR A 173 8.76 0.70 -10.92
N ARG A 174 9.01 0.29 -12.17
CA ARG A 174 8.39 0.91 -13.35
C ARG A 174 6.88 0.76 -13.34
N TRP A 175 6.36 -0.43 -13.07
CA TRP A 175 4.92 -0.64 -12.96
C TRP A 175 4.30 0.17 -11.81
N ARG A 176 5.02 0.35 -10.71
CA ARG A 176 4.60 1.29 -9.65
C ARG A 176 4.50 2.72 -10.16
N LEU A 177 5.42 3.19 -11.00
CA LEU A 177 5.32 4.52 -11.61
C LEU A 177 4.12 4.62 -12.55
N ILE A 178 3.85 3.58 -13.35
CA ILE A 178 2.70 3.50 -14.25
C ILE A 178 1.40 3.60 -13.44
N THR A 179 1.23 2.78 -12.40
CA THR A 179 0.04 2.79 -11.52
C THR A 179 -0.15 4.11 -10.77
N GLN A 180 0.94 4.82 -10.44
CA GLN A 180 0.89 6.13 -9.79
C GLN A 180 0.70 7.30 -10.77
N SER A 181 0.88 7.07 -12.06
CA SER A 181 0.68 8.09 -13.08
C SER A 181 -0.80 8.47 -13.20
N VAL A 182 -1.05 9.63 -13.80
CA VAL A 182 -2.40 10.08 -14.09
C VAL A 182 -3.11 9.16 -15.09
N ALA A 183 -2.39 8.64 -16.09
CA ALA A 183 -2.94 7.67 -17.05
C ALA A 183 -3.30 6.34 -16.37
N GLY A 184 -2.41 5.80 -15.53
CA GLY A 184 -2.66 4.57 -14.78
C GLY A 184 -3.84 4.69 -13.82
N ARG A 185 -4.01 5.83 -13.14
CA ARG A 185 -5.19 6.08 -12.29
C ARG A 185 -6.49 6.12 -13.09
N ARG A 186 -6.50 6.77 -14.26
CA ARG A 186 -7.68 6.79 -15.12
C ARG A 186 -8.00 5.40 -15.66
N ALA A 187 -7.00 4.68 -16.17
CA ALA A 187 -7.15 3.32 -16.67
C ALA A 187 -7.70 2.39 -15.58
N ALA A 188 -7.20 2.47 -14.34
CA ALA A 188 -7.72 1.70 -13.22
C ALA A 188 -9.23 1.91 -13.00
N VAL A 189 -9.74 3.14 -13.17
CA VAL A 189 -11.15 3.49 -12.94
C VAL A 189 -12.06 3.05 -14.09
N ARG A 190 -11.71 3.40 -15.34
CA ARG A 190 -12.62 3.20 -16.50
C ARG A 190 -12.30 1.99 -17.38
N ASP A 191 -11.12 1.41 -17.22
CA ASP A 191 -10.59 0.35 -18.08
C ASP A 191 -9.79 -0.68 -17.26
N GLY A 192 -10.27 -0.95 -16.04
CA GLY A 192 -9.52 -1.71 -15.04
C GLY A 192 -9.26 -3.16 -15.42
N THR A 193 -10.13 -3.77 -16.24
CA THR A 193 -9.93 -5.14 -16.76
C THR A 193 -8.75 -5.21 -17.72
N TRP A 194 -8.68 -4.28 -18.68
CA TRP A 194 -7.54 -4.16 -19.59
C TRP A 194 -6.27 -3.80 -18.83
N PHE A 195 -6.33 -2.83 -17.91
CA PHE A 195 -5.15 -2.39 -17.16
C PHE A 195 -4.54 -3.52 -16.31
N GLU A 196 -5.38 -4.40 -15.75
CA GLU A 196 -4.91 -5.59 -15.02
C GLU A 196 -4.40 -6.68 -15.96
N ALA A 197 -4.99 -6.86 -17.14
CA ALA A 197 -4.48 -7.76 -18.17
C ALA A 197 -3.06 -7.35 -18.61
N GLU A 198 -2.86 -6.06 -18.92
CA GLU A 198 -1.56 -5.49 -19.27
C GLU A 198 -0.53 -5.70 -18.15
N ARG A 199 -0.95 -5.57 -16.87
CA ARG A 199 -0.09 -5.88 -15.72
C ARG A 199 0.36 -7.33 -15.72
N CYS A 200 -0.58 -8.24 -15.90
CA CYS A 200 -0.30 -9.66 -15.90
C CYS A 200 0.66 -10.03 -17.03
N GLU A 201 0.43 -9.50 -18.23
CA GLU A 201 1.34 -9.66 -19.37
C GLU A 201 2.74 -9.12 -19.05
N TYR A 202 2.83 -7.89 -18.52
CA TYR A 202 4.10 -7.25 -18.17
C TYR A 202 4.97 -8.07 -17.19
N PHE A 203 4.32 -8.77 -16.26
CA PHE A 203 4.98 -9.62 -15.26
C PHE A 203 4.97 -11.12 -15.62
N ASN A 204 4.53 -11.50 -16.82
CA ASN A 204 4.35 -12.90 -17.23
C ASN A 204 3.50 -13.71 -16.23
N LEU A 205 2.50 -13.10 -15.62
CA LEU A 205 1.57 -13.75 -14.71
C LEU A 205 0.52 -14.51 -15.52
N ARG A 206 0.23 -15.76 -15.12
CA ARG A 206 -0.81 -16.56 -15.78
C ARG A 206 -2.17 -15.86 -15.75
N ALA A 207 -2.94 -16.00 -16.83
CA ALA A 207 -4.30 -15.45 -16.94
C ALA A 207 -5.23 -15.88 -15.80
N ASP A 208 -4.99 -17.05 -15.18
CA ASP A 208 -5.72 -17.53 -14.00
C ASP A 208 -5.55 -16.64 -12.75
N SER A 209 -4.65 -15.65 -12.79
CA SER A 209 -4.48 -14.64 -11.76
C SER A 209 -5.33 -13.37 -11.97
N LEU A 210 -6.04 -13.25 -13.10
CA LEU A 210 -6.90 -12.12 -13.46
C LEU A 210 -8.24 -12.08 -12.73
N VAL A 211 -8.61 -13.13 -12.01
CA VAL A 211 -9.83 -13.12 -11.20
C VAL A 211 -9.58 -12.24 -9.99
N ARG A 212 -10.42 -11.21 -9.82
CA ARG A 212 -10.40 -10.28 -8.70
C ARG A 212 -10.14 -11.06 -7.39
N PRO A 213 -9.25 -10.57 -6.50
CA PRO A 213 -8.97 -11.24 -5.23
C PRO A 213 -10.20 -11.53 -4.35
N ARG A 214 -11.32 -10.86 -4.61
CA ARG A 214 -12.60 -11.07 -3.92
C ARG A 214 -13.35 -12.35 -4.37
N ASP A 215 -13.08 -12.86 -5.57
CA ASP A 215 -13.79 -14.01 -6.13
C ASP A 215 -12.92 -15.30 -6.11
N GLN A 216 -11.60 -15.17 -5.91
CA GLN A 216 -10.69 -16.33 -5.75
C GLN A 216 -10.65 -16.93 -4.34
N THR A 217 -11.31 -16.33 -3.35
CA THR A 217 -11.26 -16.84 -1.96
C THR A 217 -11.99 -18.17 -1.77
N VAL A 218 -12.74 -18.66 -2.77
CA VAL A 218 -13.59 -19.84 -2.61
C VAL A 218 -13.03 -21.09 -3.30
N LEU A 219 -12.05 -20.98 -4.22
CA LEU A 219 -11.66 -22.13 -5.07
C LEU A 219 -10.17 -22.44 -5.16
N ARG A 220 -9.32 -21.93 -4.26
CA ARG A 220 -7.99 -22.52 -4.07
C ARG A 220 -8.06 -23.62 -3.03
N ARG A 221 -8.32 -24.85 -3.50
CA ARG A 221 -8.05 -26.09 -2.77
C ARG A 221 -6.61 -26.00 -2.27
N ALA A 222 -6.41 -26.07 -0.95
CA ALA A 222 -5.11 -25.91 -0.32
C ALA A 222 -4.13 -26.94 -0.90
N LEU A 223 -3.15 -26.47 -1.67
CA LEU A 223 -1.95 -27.26 -1.99
C LEU A 223 -1.15 -27.34 -0.70
N ILE A 224 -1.50 -28.30 0.15
CA ILE A 224 -0.68 -28.66 1.30
C ILE A 224 0.60 -29.28 0.74
N SER A 225 1.66 -28.48 0.63
CA SER A 225 2.83 -28.86 -0.18
C SER A 225 3.71 -29.94 0.44
N THR A 226 3.41 -30.43 1.65
CA THR A 226 4.09 -31.57 2.26
C THR A 226 3.16 -32.35 3.21
N PRO A 227 3.32 -33.68 3.34
CA PRO A 227 2.55 -34.50 4.29
C PRO A 227 2.73 -34.04 5.75
N ALA A 228 3.89 -33.46 6.09
CA ALA A 228 4.13 -32.87 7.40
C ALA A 228 3.21 -31.66 7.67
N VAL A 229 2.98 -30.79 6.69
CA VAL A 229 2.06 -29.65 6.84
C VAL A 229 0.62 -30.11 6.98
N ALA A 230 0.21 -31.20 6.30
CA ALA A 230 -1.13 -31.77 6.44
C ALA A 230 -1.36 -32.29 7.87
N HIS A 231 -0.40 -33.04 8.39
CA HIS A 231 -0.46 -33.57 9.76
C HIS A 231 -0.52 -32.45 10.81
N HIS A 232 0.31 -31.41 10.66
CA HIS A 232 0.24 -30.25 11.55
C HIS A 232 -1.08 -29.49 11.44
N ALA A 233 -1.67 -29.39 10.25
CA ALA A 233 -2.94 -28.70 10.04
C ALA A 233 -4.09 -29.46 10.70
N GLU A 234 -4.08 -30.78 10.62
CA GLU A 234 -5.04 -31.65 11.32
C GLU A 234 -4.90 -31.55 12.84
N ALA A 235 -3.67 -31.62 13.37
CA ALA A 235 -3.41 -31.45 14.79
C ALA A 235 -3.90 -30.07 15.32
N LEU A 236 -3.70 -29.00 14.54
CA LEU A 236 -4.20 -27.67 14.88
C LEU A 236 -5.74 -27.56 14.81
N ARG A 237 -6.40 -28.27 13.88
CA ARG A 237 -7.87 -28.34 13.83
C ARG A 237 -8.44 -29.05 15.05
N MET A 238 -7.82 -30.16 15.45
CA MET A 238 -8.22 -30.90 16.65
C MET A 238 -8.02 -30.06 17.92
N ALA A 239 -6.88 -29.35 18.05
CA ALA A 239 -6.63 -28.42 19.14
C ALA A 239 -7.64 -27.26 19.17
N LEU A 240 -8.00 -26.72 18.01
CA LEU A 240 -9.00 -25.65 17.90
C LEU A 240 -10.38 -26.16 18.32
N LYS A 241 -10.79 -27.33 17.84
CA LYS A 241 -12.07 -27.95 18.21
C LYS A 241 -12.15 -28.19 19.73
N THR A 242 -11.11 -28.79 20.31
CA THR A 242 -11.01 -29.01 21.77
C THR A 242 -11.12 -27.69 22.54
N THR A 243 -10.45 -26.64 22.08
CA THR A 243 -10.53 -25.30 22.72
C THR A 243 -11.92 -24.67 22.58
N LEU A 244 -12.66 -24.99 21.52
CA LEU A 244 -14.02 -24.48 21.31
C LEU A 244 -15.05 -25.24 22.13
N ASP A 245 -14.85 -26.55 22.29
CA ASP A 245 -15.71 -27.46 23.06
C ASP A 245 -15.49 -27.28 24.58
N ASP A 246 -14.30 -26.88 25.03
CA ASP A 246 -14.07 -26.45 26.41
C ASP A 246 -14.72 -25.08 26.65
N GLU A 247 -15.78 -25.05 27.47
CA GLU A 247 -16.49 -23.83 27.88
C GLU A 247 -15.63 -22.84 28.69
N ALA A 248 -14.45 -23.28 29.16
CA ALA A 248 -13.50 -22.41 29.85
C ALA A 248 -13.03 -21.28 28.92
N CYS A 249 -13.02 -20.05 29.42
CA CYS A 249 -12.75 -18.82 28.67
C CYS A 249 -11.25 -18.67 28.32
N VAL A 250 -10.72 -19.59 27.52
CA VAL A 250 -9.32 -19.58 27.09
C VAL A 250 -9.18 -18.78 25.80
N GLN A 251 -8.23 -17.84 25.78
CA GLN A 251 -7.92 -17.08 24.57
C GLN A 251 -7.34 -18.02 23.51
N VAL A 252 -8.01 -18.09 22.36
CA VAL A 252 -7.56 -18.88 21.21
C VAL A 252 -6.33 -18.20 20.59
N THR A 253 -5.12 -18.49 21.05
CA THR A 253 -3.87 -17.95 20.47
C THR A 253 -3.13 -19.01 19.65
N VAL A 254 -2.27 -18.60 18.70
CA VAL A 254 -1.49 -19.56 17.90
C VAL A 254 -0.53 -20.35 18.80
N ALA A 255 0.02 -19.69 19.83
CA ALA A 255 0.92 -20.33 20.78
C ALA A 255 0.19 -21.41 21.61
N TRP A 256 -1.02 -21.11 22.07
CA TRP A 256 -1.87 -22.05 22.79
C TRP A 256 -2.23 -23.27 21.93
N LEU A 257 -2.72 -23.03 20.71
CA LEU A 257 -3.07 -24.12 19.79
C LEU A 257 -1.86 -24.95 19.39
N ALA A 258 -0.68 -24.34 19.23
CA ALA A 258 0.56 -25.07 18.95
C ALA A 258 0.96 -25.97 20.14
N ALA A 259 0.82 -25.46 21.37
CA ALA A 259 1.10 -26.23 22.57
C ALA A 259 0.13 -27.43 22.72
N LEU A 260 -1.17 -27.21 22.51
CA LEU A 260 -2.17 -28.28 22.52
C LEU A 260 -1.96 -29.31 21.40
N ALA A 261 -1.53 -28.86 20.22
CA ALA A 261 -1.25 -29.72 19.08
C ALA A 261 0.12 -30.42 19.16
N GLY A 262 0.93 -30.19 20.21
CA GLY A 262 2.25 -30.80 20.37
C GLY A 262 3.28 -30.36 19.33
N ILE A 263 3.13 -29.17 18.73
CA ILE A 263 4.03 -28.65 17.70
C ILE A 263 4.65 -27.32 18.10
N THR A 264 5.78 -26.97 17.50
CA THR A 264 6.40 -25.65 17.76
C THR A 264 5.57 -24.52 17.17
N VAL A 265 5.61 -23.33 17.80
CA VAL A 265 4.93 -22.12 17.30
C VAL A 265 5.39 -21.76 15.88
N ARG A 266 6.66 -22.03 15.55
CA ARG A 266 7.20 -21.82 14.19
C ARG A 266 6.55 -22.76 13.18
N MET A 267 6.39 -24.04 13.52
CA MET A 267 5.68 -25.03 12.68
C MET A 267 4.22 -24.63 12.50
N ALA A 268 3.53 -24.23 13.58
CA ALA A 268 2.15 -23.75 13.49
C ALA A 268 2.03 -22.53 12.56
N ARG A 269 2.92 -21.53 12.69
CA ARG A 269 2.91 -20.35 11.81
C ARG A 269 3.18 -20.69 10.35
N ASN A 270 4.10 -21.61 10.09
CA ASN A 270 4.35 -22.08 8.73
C ASN A 270 3.13 -22.81 8.16
N THR A 271 2.53 -23.73 8.93
CA THR A 271 1.31 -24.44 8.55
C THR A 271 0.15 -23.48 8.26
N LEU A 272 -0.04 -22.42 9.04
CA LEU A 272 -1.08 -21.41 8.79
C LEU A 272 -0.79 -20.51 7.58
N ARG A 273 0.47 -20.40 7.17
CA ARG A 273 0.84 -19.67 5.95
C ARG A 273 0.45 -20.46 4.71
N GLU A 274 0.56 -21.79 4.77
CA GLU A 274 0.23 -22.74 3.70
C GLU A 274 -1.27 -23.11 3.70
N ASP A 275 -1.88 -23.38 4.86
CA ASP A 275 -3.32 -23.69 5.03
C ASP A 275 -4.10 -22.43 5.45
N ARG A 276 -4.53 -21.68 4.44
CA ARG A 276 -5.30 -20.43 4.63
C ARG A 276 -6.70 -20.66 5.20
N THR A 277 -7.30 -21.82 4.96
CA THR A 277 -8.63 -22.16 5.46
C THR A 277 -8.57 -22.30 6.97
N LEU A 278 -7.61 -23.05 7.50
CA LEU A 278 -7.35 -23.16 8.93
C LEU A 278 -7.04 -21.79 9.56
N ALA A 279 -6.26 -20.94 8.88
CA ALA A 279 -5.97 -19.59 9.36
C ALA A 279 -7.22 -18.68 9.43
N LEU A 280 -8.24 -18.92 8.61
CA LEU A 280 -9.53 -18.21 8.68
C LEU A 280 -10.44 -18.78 9.78
N GLU A 281 -10.44 -20.10 9.98
CA GLU A 281 -11.15 -20.77 11.07
C GLU A 281 -10.68 -20.24 12.43
N ILE A 282 -9.36 -20.21 12.67
CA ILE A 282 -8.77 -19.69 13.92
C ILE A 282 -9.10 -18.21 14.13
N ARG A 283 -9.08 -17.40 13.07
CA ARG A 283 -9.44 -15.96 13.16
C ARG A 283 -10.91 -15.77 13.50
N SER A 284 -11.79 -16.54 12.87
CA SER A 284 -13.22 -16.52 13.14
C SER A 284 -13.52 -16.93 14.57
N ALA A 285 -12.86 -17.99 15.06
CA ALA A 285 -12.97 -18.45 16.45
C ALA A 285 -12.55 -17.36 17.46
N ARG A 286 -11.43 -16.66 17.21
CA ARG A 286 -10.99 -15.52 18.03
C ARG A 286 -12.02 -14.41 18.09
N HIS A 287 -12.58 -14.03 16.95
CA HIS A 287 -13.58 -12.97 16.89
C HIS A 287 -14.86 -13.33 17.64
N ARG A 288 -15.34 -14.58 17.50
CA ARG A 288 -16.53 -15.05 18.23
C ARG A 288 -16.32 -15.00 19.74
N ARG A 289 -15.18 -15.51 20.24
CA ARG A 289 -14.86 -15.49 21.68
C ARG A 289 -14.63 -14.07 22.22
N PHE A 290 -13.99 -13.19 21.44
CA PHE A 290 -13.83 -11.78 21.83
C PHE A 290 -15.18 -11.09 22.00
N ASN A 291 -16.10 -11.26 21.03
CA ASN A 291 -17.43 -10.66 21.11
C ASN A 291 -18.27 -11.23 22.27
N ALA A 292 -18.19 -12.55 22.53
CA ALA A 292 -18.87 -13.18 23.66
C ALA A 292 -18.38 -12.63 25.01
N SER A 293 -17.06 -12.54 25.21
CA SER A 293 -16.48 -11.98 26.45
C SER A 293 -16.87 -10.51 26.69
N HIS A 294 -16.99 -9.73 25.60
CA HIS A 294 -17.36 -8.31 25.68
C HIS A 294 -18.85 -8.10 25.94
N GLN A 295 -19.69 -9.06 25.55
CA GLN A 295 -21.13 -9.05 25.82
C GLN A 295 -21.42 -9.49 27.26
N GLU A 296 -20.73 -10.51 27.77
CA GLU A 296 -20.80 -10.91 29.19
C GLU A 296 -20.32 -9.80 30.14
N ALA A 297 -19.22 -9.12 29.80
CA ALA A 297 -18.72 -8.00 30.58
C ALA A 297 -19.70 -6.82 30.63
N ARG A 298 -20.47 -6.58 29.56
CA ARG A 298 -21.51 -5.55 29.52
C ARG A 298 -22.73 -5.91 30.36
N LEU A 299 -23.14 -7.19 30.34
CA LEU A 299 -24.27 -7.67 31.15
C LEU A 299 -23.98 -7.68 32.66
N ARG A 300 -22.71 -7.80 33.07
CA ARG A 300 -22.30 -7.70 34.48
C ARG A 300 -22.13 -6.26 34.99
N ALA A 301 -22.09 -5.27 34.09
CA ALA A 301 -21.93 -3.87 34.42
C ALA A 301 -23.28 -3.10 34.47
N GLN A 302 -24.37 -3.79 34.19
CA GLN A 302 -25.75 -3.35 34.38
C GLN A 302 -26.32 -3.96 35.65
#